data_AF-A0A524RP01-F1
#
_entry.id   AF-A0A524RP01-F1
#
_cell.length_a   1.000
_cell.length_b   1.000
_cell.length_c   1.000
_cell.angle_alpha   90.00
_cell.angle_beta   90.00
_cell.angle_gamma   90.00
#
_symmetry.space_group_name_H-M   'P 1'
#
loop_
_entity.id
_entity.type
_entity.pdbx_description
1 polymer ?
#
loop_
_entity_poly.entity_id
_entity_poly.type
_entity_poly.pdbx_seq_one_letter_code
_entity_poly.pdbx_strand_id
1 'polypeptide(L)'
;MHTITYAELVERQEGDRRAFGRMLLNWRRGNGWTQYTVCNWAKEAGFEAISYGNLSVIEQGKAGELRQKAFWQLWEVNRRIAAKDWGNVRGPLIEEKLKPAMPLGDEACPVWGPLEFWACYSGLRAVPDAFRTTPAPTIRQRKATELSARWRHQLRRVVEDCGLDPGEAMDALVSQAGEEQRRRFYAVLTGFGDYSPEELRSLWLEESLYRPGQWLDQWEEAARRGSEQAGPDLAGQKNKAH
;
A
#
# COMPACT_ATOMS: atom_id res chain seq x y z
N MET A 1 -6.51 13.81 -35.07
CA MET A 1 -6.49 12.47 -34.45
C MET A 1 -5.06 12.22 -33.97
N HIS A 2 -4.84 12.13 -32.66
CA HIS A 2 -3.53 11.69 -32.16
C HIS A 2 -3.43 10.17 -32.38
N THR A 3 -2.48 9.74 -33.21
CA THR A 3 -2.15 8.33 -33.37
C THR A 3 -1.34 7.90 -32.16
N ILE A 4 -1.90 7.01 -31.33
CA ILE A 4 -1.19 6.42 -30.19
C ILE A 4 -0.11 5.49 -30.75
N THR A 5 1.12 5.68 -30.28
CA THR A 5 2.24 4.80 -30.61
C THR A 5 2.11 3.46 -29.91
N TYR A 6 2.76 2.42 -30.43
CA TYR A 6 2.78 1.11 -29.77
C TYR A 6 3.35 1.17 -28.34
N ALA A 7 4.37 2.01 -28.12
CA ALA A 7 4.97 2.19 -26.79
C ALA A 7 3.97 2.77 -25.78
N GLU A 8 3.24 3.82 -26.16
CA GLU A 8 2.19 4.42 -25.33
C GLU A 8 1.03 3.44 -25.05
N LEU A 9 0.71 2.57 -26.01
CA LEU A 9 -0.30 1.53 -25.82
C LEU A 9 0.16 0.50 -24.77
N VAL A 10 1.42 0.07 -24.81
CA VAL A 10 1.99 -0.88 -23.84
C VAL A 10 2.04 -0.24 -22.45
N GLU A 11 2.52 1.00 -22.35
CA GLU A 11 2.59 1.72 -21.07
C GLU A 11 1.20 1.89 -20.44
N ARG A 12 0.19 2.23 -21.26
CA ARG A 12 -1.20 2.31 -20.81
C ARG A 12 -1.71 0.96 -20.31
N GLN A 13 -1.48 -0.11 -21.05
CA GLN A 13 -1.88 -1.46 -20.64
C GLN A 13 -1.21 -1.87 -19.32
N GLU A 14 0.05 -1.54 -19.11
CA GLU A 14 0.71 -1.79 -17.82
C GLU A 14 0.07 -0.98 -16.69
N GLY A 15 -0.28 0.28 -16.94
CA GLY A 15 -1.01 1.13 -15.99
C GLY A 15 -2.35 0.52 -15.59
N ASP A 16 -3.12 0.05 -16.57
CA ASP A 16 -4.44 -0.56 -16.38
C ASP A 16 -4.33 -1.89 -15.61
N ARG A 17 -3.32 -2.73 -15.92
CA ARG A 17 -3.04 -3.98 -15.19
C ARG A 17 -2.67 -3.73 -13.74
N ARG A 18 -1.87 -2.69 -13.45
CA ARG A 18 -1.55 -2.29 -12.08
C ARG A 18 -2.78 -1.78 -11.33
N ALA A 19 -3.65 -1.01 -12.00
CA ALA A 19 -4.91 -0.56 -11.41
C ALA A 19 -5.85 -1.72 -11.08
N PHE A 20 -5.98 -2.70 -11.99
CA PHE A 20 -6.74 -3.93 -11.75
C PHE A 20 -6.18 -4.75 -10.58
N GLY A 21 -4.85 -4.93 -10.51
CA GLY A 21 -4.19 -5.59 -9.39
C GLY A 21 -4.50 -4.93 -8.04
N ARG A 22 -4.36 -3.60 -7.99
CA ARG A 22 -4.70 -2.80 -6.79
C ARG A 22 -6.17 -2.91 -6.42
N MET A 23 -7.08 -2.90 -7.39
CA MET A 23 -8.51 -3.11 -7.12
C MET A 23 -8.77 -4.44 -6.41
N LEU A 24 -8.18 -5.55 -6.89
CA LEU A 24 -8.35 -6.86 -6.26
C LEU A 24 -7.75 -6.90 -4.84
N LEU A 25 -6.60 -6.26 -4.64
CA LEU A 25 -5.99 -6.10 -3.31
C LEU A 25 -6.93 -5.34 -2.36
N ASN A 26 -7.53 -4.25 -2.84
CA ASN A 26 -8.40 -3.38 -2.07
C ASN A 26 -9.72 -4.08 -1.75
N TRP A 27 -10.30 -4.79 -2.71
CA TRP A 27 -11.48 -5.62 -2.50
C TRP A 27 -11.23 -6.69 -1.42
N ARG A 28 -10.11 -7.41 -1.51
CA ARG A 28 -9.74 -8.41 -0.51
C ARG A 28 -9.55 -7.78 0.87
N ARG A 29 -8.82 -6.67 0.97
CA ARG A 29 -8.58 -5.99 2.26
C ARG A 29 -9.84 -5.36 2.83
N GLY A 30 -10.70 -4.80 1.98
CA GLY A 30 -12.00 -4.24 2.37
C GLY A 30 -12.91 -5.31 3.00
N ASN A 31 -12.82 -6.55 2.52
CA ASN A 31 -13.48 -7.71 3.14
C ASN A 31 -12.75 -8.26 4.37
N GLY A 32 -11.65 -7.65 4.82
CA GLY A 32 -10.86 -8.13 5.97
C GLY A 32 -10.11 -9.45 5.69
N TRP A 33 -9.87 -9.77 4.42
CA TRP A 33 -9.31 -11.06 4.01
C TRP A 33 -7.79 -11.03 3.87
N THR A 34 -7.17 -12.15 4.19
CA THR A 34 -5.77 -12.42 3.84
C THR A 34 -5.70 -13.08 2.45
N GLN A 35 -4.52 -13.17 1.86
CA GLN A 35 -4.33 -13.86 0.58
C GLN A 35 -4.73 -15.36 0.63
N TYR A 36 -4.84 -15.93 1.83
CA TYR A 36 -5.23 -17.33 2.03
C TYR A 36 -6.73 -17.53 2.18
N THR A 37 -7.51 -16.49 2.51
CA THR A 37 -8.93 -16.63 2.84
C THR A 37 -9.71 -17.28 1.71
N VAL A 38 -9.56 -16.78 0.47
CA VAL A 38 -10.28 -17.30 -0.70
C VAL A 38 -9.84 -18.72 -1.04
N CYS A 39 -8.53 -19.03 -0.99
CA CYS A 39 -8.05 -20.39 -1.26
C CYS A 39 -8.56 -21.41 -0.23
N ASN A 40 -8.56 -21.05 1.06
CA ASN A 40 -9.07 -21.91 2.13
C ASN A 40 -10.57 -22.13 1.98
N TRP A 41 -11.32 -21.06 1.69
CA TRP A 41 -12.75 -21.16 1.41
C TRP A 41 -13.03 -22.08 0.21
N ALA A 42 -12.32 -21.87 -0.91
CA ALA A 42 -12.47 -22.68 -2.12
C ALA A 42 -12.21 -24.17 -1.87
N LYS A 43 -11.18 -24.47 -1.07
CA LYS A 43 -10.87 -25.85 -0.65
C LYS A 43 -11.98 -26.49 0.19
N GLU A 44 -12.57 -25.75 1.13
CA GLU A 44 -13.66 -26.27 1.96
C GLU A 44 -14.97 -26.41 1.19
N ALA A 45 -15.30 -25.44 0.36
CA ALA A 45 -16.54 -25.38 -0.40
C ALA A 45 -16.50 -26.20 -1.71
N GLY A 46 -15.32 -26.68 -2.13
CA GLY A 46 -15.16 -27.55 -3.30
C GLY A 46 -15.25 -26.83 -4.64
N PHE A 47 -14.82 -25.56 -4.72
CA PHE A 47 -14.74 -24.81 -5.97
C PHE A 47 -13.29 -24.39 -6.29
N GLU A 48 -13.06 -23.92 -7.51
CA GLU A 48 -11.73 -23.51 -7.94
C GLU A 48 -11.51 -22.00 -7.74
N ALA A 49 -10.44 -21.64 -7.03
CA ALA A 49 -9.99 -20.25 -6.87
C ALA A 49 -8.58 -20.06 -7.43
N ILE A 50 -8.21 -18.80 -7.69
CA ILE A 50 -6.82 -18.44 -8.01
C ILE A 50 -5.93 -18.81 -6.82
N SER A 51 -4.77 -19.41 -7.08
CA SER A 51 -3.78 -19.71 -6.05
C SER A 51 -3.22 -18.44 -5.41
N TYR A 52 -2.87 -18.48 -4.12
CA TYR A 52 -2.33 -17.32 -3.41
C TYR A 52 -1.10 -16.70 -4.10
N GLY A 53 -0.23 -17.52 -4.71
CA GLY A 53 0.95 -17.05 -5.45
C GLY A 53 0.57 -16.27 -6.70
N ASN A 54 -0.34 -16.79 -7.52
CA ASN A 54 -0.82 -16.09 -8.71
C ASN A 54 -1.61 -14.84 -8.32
N LEU A 55 -2.45 -14.91 -7.29
CA LEU A 55 -3.19 -13.75 -6.79
C LEU A 55 -2.23 -12.64 -6.34
N SER A 56 -1.16 -12.97 -5.61
CA SER A 56 -0.15 -12.00 -5.18
C SER A 56 0.55 -11.31 -6.37
N VAL A 57 0.89 -12.06 -7.42
CA VAL A 57 1.49 -11.51 -8.65
C VAL A 57 0.51 -10.58 -9.38
N ILE A 58 -0.77 -10.94 -9.44
CA ILE A 58 -1.84 -10.11 -10.01
C ILE A 58 -2.02 -8.83 -9.19
N GLU A 59 -2.14 -8.95 -7.86
CA GLU A 59 -2.33 -7.82 -6.94
C GLU A 59 -1.19 -6.79 -7.03
N GLN A 60 0.03 -7.25 -7.34
CA GLN A 60 1.19 -6.37 -7.56
C GLN A 60 1.24 -5.75 -8.96
N GLY A 61 0.29 -6.06 -9.85
CA GLY A 61 0.31 -5.62 -11.25
C GLY A 61 1.45 -6.22 -12.07
N LYS A 62 2.10 -7.28 -11.57
CA LYS A 62 3.24 -7.97 -12.21
C LYS A 62 2.80 -9.15 -13.05
N ALA A 63 1.50 -9.47 -13.03
CA ALA A 63 0.95 -10.44 -13.95
C ALA A 63 1.07 -9.88 -15.37
N GLY A 64 1.79 -10.59 -16.24
CA GLY A 64 1.62 -10.45 -17.69
C GLY A 64 0.22 -10.90 -18.10
N GLU A 65 0.06 -11.42 -19.31
CA GLU A 65 -1.25 -11.78 -19.83
C GLU A 65 -1.99 -12.80 -18.95
N LEU A 66 -3.21 -12.46 -18.52
CA LEU A 66 -4.05 -13.36 -17.75
C LEU A 66 -4.83 -14.30 -18.67
N ARG A 67 -4.79 -15.59 -18.33
CA ARG A 67 -5.61 -16.59 -19.01
C ARG A 67 -7.08 -16.41 -18.65
N GLN A 68 -7.96 -16.74 -19.59
CA GLN A 68 -9.42 -16.71 -19.41
C GLN A 68 -9.89 -17.31 -18.08
N LYS A 69 -9.27 -18.42 -17.68
CA LYS A 69 -9.53 -19.13 -16.42
C LYS A 69 -9.47 -18.23 -15.17
N ALA A 70 -8.56 -17.27 -15.12
CA ALA A 70 -8.42 -16.37 -13.97
C ALA A 70 -9.68 -15.50 -13.79
N PHE A 71 -10.26 -14.99 -14.87
CA PHE A 71 -11.48 -14.17 -14.82
C PHE A 71 -12.70 -14.99 -14.38
N TRP A 72 -12.80 -16.24 -14.80
CA TRP A 72 -13.84 -17.17 -14.32
C TRP A 72 -13.69 -17.48 -12.83
N GLN A 73 -12.45 -17.68 -12.35
CA GLN A 73 -12.19 -17.91 -10.93
C GLN A 73 -12.52 -16.68 -10.08
N LEU A 74 -12.21 -15.47 -10.54
CA LEU A 74 -12.61 -14.23 -9.87
C LEU A 74 -14.12 -14.07 -9.82
N TRP A 75 -14.80 -14.32 -10.94
CA TRP A 75 -16.25 -14.30 -11.00
C TRP A 75 -16.90 -15.33 -10.08
N GLU A 76 -16.39 -16.56 -10.01
CA GLU A 76 -17.01 -17.59 -9.16
C GLU A 76 -16.98 -17.18 -7.68
N VAL A 77 -15.87 -16.61 -7.22
CA VAL A 77 -15.76 -16.01 -5.89
C VAL A 77 -16.77 -14.87 -5.73
N ASN A 78 -16.83 -13.96 -6.69
CA ASN A 78 -17.70 -12.79 -6.66
C ASN A 78 -19.20 -13.13 -6.61
N ARG A 79 -19.62 -14.05 -7.50
CA ARG A 79 -20.99 -14.57 -7.60
C ARG A 79 -21.41 -15.24 -6.31
N ARG A 80 -20.54 -16.05 -5.69
CA ARG A 80 -20.82 -16.72 -4.42
C ARG A 80 -21.03 -15.73 -3.28
N ILE A 81 -20.21 -14.69 -3.20
CA ILE A 81 -20.39 -13.61 -2.20
C ILE A 81 -21.74 -12.93 -2.40
N ALA A 82 -22.06 -12.54 -3.63
CA ALA A 82 -23.33 -11.89 -3.94
C ALA A 82 -24.54 -12.77 -3.62
N ALA A 83 -24.46 -14.06 -3.93
CA ALA A 83 -25.51 -15.03 -3.64
C ALA A 83 -25.53 -15.52 -2.18
N LYS A 84 -24.55 -15.13 -1.36
CA LYS A 84 -24.28 -15.69 -0.02
C LYS A 84 -24.15 -17.22 -0.04
N ASP A 85 -23.63 -17.76 -1.14
CA ASP A 85 -23.38 -19.20 -1.34
C ASP A 85 -21.99 -19.56 -0.82
N TRP A 86 -21.92 -19.86 0.47
CA TRP A 86 -20.67 -20.22 1.14
C TRP A 86 -20.25 -21.67 0.87
N GLY A 87 -21.14 -22.53 0.39
CA GLY A 87 -20.92 -23.97 0.32
C GLY A 87 -20.77 -24.61 1.71
N ASN A 88 -20.13 -25.78 1.78
CA ASN A 88 -19.96 -26.55 3.00
C ASN A 88 -18.69 -26.13 3.77
N VAL A 89 -18.68 -24.92 4.33
CA VAL A 89 -17.60 -24.41 5.18
C VAL A 89 -17.73 -25.02 6.57
N ARG A 90 -16.69 -25.71 7.02
CA ARG A 90 -16.69 -26.40 8.33
C ARG A 90 -16.08 -25.54 9.43
N GLY A 91 -15.26 -24.56 9.06
CA GLY A 91 -14.57 -23.68 10.00
C GLY A 91 -15.40 -22.44 10.38
N PRO A 92 -15.79 -22.25 11.66
CA PRO A 92 -16.56 -21.07 12.09
C PRO A 92 -15.81 -19.76 11.83
N LEU A 93 -14.48 -19.77 11.93
CA LEU A 93 -13.63 -18.61 11.65
C LEU A 93 -13.63 -18.16 10.18
N ILE A 94 -13.87 -19.07 9.23
CA ILE A 94 -13.97 -18.72 7.80
C ILE A 94 -15.37 -18.19 7.54
N GLU A 95 -16.40 -18.85 8.07
CA GLU A 95 -17.78 -18.41 7.92
C GLU A 95 -18.00 -16.97 8.45
N GLU A 96 -17.44 -16.64 9.62
CA GLU A 96 -17.47 -15.29 10.19
C GLU A 96 -16.82 -14.24 9.28
N LYS A 97 -15.78 -14.61 8.52
CA LYS A 97 -15.11 -13.71 7.56
C LYS A 97 -15.87 -13.57 6.25
N LEU A 98 -16.66 -14.56 5.86
CA LEU A 98 -17.39 -14.57 4.61
C LEU A 98 -18.73 -13.84 4.72
N LYS A 99 -19.45 -13.96 5.84
CA LYS A 99 -20.75 -13.33 6.07
C LYS A 99 -20.81 -11.82 5.78
N PRO A 100 -19.86 -10.98 6.23
CA PRO A 100 -19.88 -9.55 5.95
C PRO A 100 -19.28 -9.18 4.58
N ALA A 101 -18.85 -10.16 3.78
CA ALA A 101 -18.15 -9.88 2.54
C ALA A 101 -19.05 -9.21 1.52
N MET A 102 -18.47 -8.21 0.83
CA MET A 102 -19.12 -7.47 -0.24
C MET A 102 -18.62 -7.96 -1.60
N PRO A 103 -19.52 -8.17 -2.57
CA PRO A 103 -19.12 -8.47 -3.94
C PRO A 103 -18.47 -7.23 -4.58
N LEU A 104 -17.69 -7.49 -5.62
CA LEU A 104 -17.10 -6.48 -6.48
C LEU A 104 -18.07 -6.14 -7.61
N GLY A 105 -18.35 -4.85 -7.73
CA GLY A 105 -19.25 -4.30 -8.73
C GLY A 105 -19.16 -2.78 -8.79
N ASP A 106 -19.99 -2.20 -9.64
CA ASP A 106 -20.26 -0.76 -9.70
C ASP A 106 -21.77 -0.51 -9.87
N GLU A 107 -22.17 0.75 -10.00
CA GLU A 107 -23.58 1.13 -10.09
C GLU A 107 -24.31 0.50 -11.28
N ALA A 108 -23.63 0.31 -12.42
CA ALA A 108 -24.22 -0.26 -13.62
C ALA A 108 -24.24 -1.80 -13.58
N CYS A 109 -23.26 -2.41 -12.90
CA CYS A 109 -23.16 -3.86 -12.72
C CYS A 109 -22.76 -4.17 -11.27
N PRO A 110 -23.75 -4.36 -10.36
CA PRO A 110 -23.48 -4.57 -8.94
C PRO A 110 -22.71 -5.85 -8.62
N VAL A 111 -22.68 -6.82 -9.55
CA VAL A 111 -21.94 -8.07 -9.42
C VAL A 111 -21.24 -8.35 -10.74
N TRP A 112 -19.94 -8.06 -10.80
CA TRP A 112 -19.15 -8.27 -12.00
C TRP A 112 -19.04 -9.74 -12.41
N GLY A 113 -19.21 -9.98 -13.71
CA GLY A 113 -18.95 -11.22 -14.40
C GLY A 113 -17.50 -11.34 -14.91
N PRO A 114 -17.16 -12.45 -15.60
CA PRO A 114 -15.84 -12.62 -16.19
C PRO A 114 -15.50 -11.52 -17.22
N LEU A 115 -16.50 -11.04 -17.96
CA LEU A 115 -16.33 -9.99 -18.96
C LEU A 115 -15.96 -8.65 -18.32
N GLU A 116 -16.61 -8.27 -17.22
CA GLU A 116 -16.31 -7.03 -16.49
C GLU A 116 -14.90 -7.06 -15.89
N PHE A 117 -14.49 -8.20 -15.32
CA PHE A 117 -13.12 -8.37 -14.85
C PHE A 117 -12.09 -8.25 -15.99
N TRP A 118 -12.36 -8.89 -17.13
CA TRP A 118 -11.48 -8.79 -18.31
C TRP A 118 -11.44 -7.37 -18.90
N ALA A 119 -12.59 -6.70 -18.99
CA ALA A 119 -12.68 -5.34 -19.49
C ALA A 119 -11.91 -4.38 -18.57
N CYS A 120 -11.99 -4.56 -17.25
CA CYS A 120 -11.21 -3.76 -16.31
C CYS A 120 -9.71 -4.03 -16.43
N TYR A 121 -9.31 -5.29 -16.51
CA TYR A 121 -7.91 -5.69 -16.72
C TYR A 121 -7.32 -5.11 -18.02
N SER A 122 -8.15 -4.98 -19.06
CA SER A 122 -7.75 -4.46 -20.38
C SER A 122 -7.89 -2.93 -20.52
N GLY A 123 -8.28 -2.22 -19.45
CA GLY A 123 -8.46 -0.76 -19.50
C GLY A 123 -9.74 -0.28 -20.21
N LEU A 124 -10.65 -1.19 -20.54
CA LEU A 124 -11.95 -0.90 -21.17
C LEU A 124 -13.04 -0.58 -20.15
N ARG A 125 -12.82 -0.93 -18.89
CA ARG A 125 -13.68 -0.58 -17.75
C ARG A 125 -12.82 0.06 -16.65
N ALA A 126 -13.30 1.16 -16.07
CA ALA A 126 -12.64 1.77 -14.94
C ALA A 126 -12.78 0.92 -13.67
N VAL A 127 -11.81 1.06 -12.76
CA VAL A 127 -11.92 0.52 -11.40
C VAL A 127 -13.05 1.24 -10.66
N PRO A 128 -13.96 0.52 -9.95
CA PRO A 128 -15.02 1.13 -9.17
C PRO A 128 -14.45 2.00 -8.05
N ASP A 129 -15.10 3.13 -7.77
CA ASP A 129 -14.61 4.11 -6.80
C ASP A 129 -14.36 3.51 -5.41
N ALA A 130 -15.24 2.59 -4.98
CA ALA A 130 -15.13 1.87 -3.71
C ALA A 130 -13.82 1.08 -3.54
N PHE A 131 -13.13 0.75 -4.64
CA PHE A 131 -11.92 -0.07 -4.63
C PHE A 131 -10.69 0.64 -5.21
N ARG A 132 -10.77 1.95 -5.49
CA ARG A 132 -9.61 2.73 -5.98
C ARG A 132 -8.57 2.95 -4.90
N THR A 133 -9.02 3.26 -3.68
CA THR A 133 -8.14 3.59 -2.56
C THR A 133 -7.80 2.37 -1.74
N THR A 134 -6.52 2.22 -1.38
CA THR A 134 -6.07 1.13 -0.53
C THR A 134 -6.50 1.34 0.91
N PRO A 135 -7.35 0.47 1.51
CA PRO A 135 -7.71 0.61 2.90
C PRO A 135 -6.47 0.43 3.78
N ALA A 136 -6.41 1.24 4.84
CA ALA A 136 -5.35 1.15 5.84
C ALA A 136 -5.30 -0.27 6.44
N PRO A 137 -4.11 -0.90 6.54
CA PRO A 137 -3.99 -2.24 7.06
C PRO A 137 -4.34 -2.26 8.54
N THR A 138 -4.97 -3.35 8.97
CA THR A 138 -5.15 -3.61 10.40
C THR A 138 -3.81 -4.04 11.00
N ILE A 139 -3.13 -3.12 11.68
CA ILE A 139 -1.91 -3.41 12.43
C ILE A 139 -2.21 -3.60 13.91
N ARG A 140 -1.39 -4.39 14.60
CA ARG A 140 -1.45 -4.56 16.06
C ARG A 140 -0.52 -3.54 16.74
N GLN A 141 -0.74 -3.29 18.04
CA GLN A 141 0.10 -2.39 18.84
C GLN A 141 1.59 -2.68 18.71
N ARG A 142 1.98 -3.96 18.75
CA ARG A 142 3.37 -4.39 18.54
C ARG A 142 3.97 -3.82 17.25
N LYS A 143 3.21 -3.86 16.14
CA LYS A 143 3.70 -3.35 14.86
C LYS A 143 3.79 -1.83 14.84
N ALA A 144 2.86 -1.14 15.51
CA ALA A 144 2.89 0.31 15.66
C ALA A 144 4.12 0.78 16.45
N THR A 145 4.46 0.08 17.53
CA THR A 145 5.70 0.26 18.28
C THR A 145 6.94 -0.01 17.43
N GLU A 146 6.98 -1.11 16.68
CA GLU A 146 8.10 -1.41 15.76
C GLU A 146 8.33 -0.30 14.72
N LEU A 147 7.25 0.23 14.12
CA LEU A 147 7.34 1.33 13.16
C LEU A 147 7.84 2.62 13.82
N SER A 148 7.30 2.96 14.99
CA SER A 148 7.71 4.12 15.77
C SER A 148 9.20 4.06 16.16
N ALA A 149 9.67 2.88 16.59
CA ALA A 149 11.08 2.65 16.90
C ALA A 149 11.97 2.75 15.65
N ARG A 150 11.52 2.22 14.50
CA ARG A 150 12.23 2.32 13.22
C ARG A 150 12.44 3.78 12.81
N TRP A 151 11.40 4.61 12.89
CA TRP A 151 11.49 6.04 12.55
C TRP A 151 12.44 6.81 13.46
N ARG A 152 12.39 6.55 14.78
CA ARG A 152 13.38 7.08 15.74
C ARG A 152 14.81 6.67 15.40
N HIS A 153 15.01 5.43 14.96
CA HIS A 153 16.33 4.94 14.58
C HIS A 153 16.82 5.59 13.28
N GLN A 154 15.93 5.76 12.29
CA GLN A 154 16.26 6.45 11.03
C GLN A 154 16.71 7.89 11.28
N LEU A 155 15.98 8.66 12.10
CA LEU A 155 16.40 10.01 12.49
C LEU A 155 17.81 10.02 13.08
N ARG A 156 18.06 9.19 14.11
CA ARG A 156 19.38 9.13 14.78
C ARG A 156 20.49 8.80 13.78
N ARG A 157 20.26 7.81 12.92
CA ARG A 157 21.21 7.42 11.88
C ARG A 157 21.53 8.58 10.95
N VAL A 158 20.52 9.30 10.46
CA VAL A 158 20.75 10.43 9.52
C VAL A 158 21.48 11.58 10.20
N VAL A 159 21.14 11.88 11.46
CA VAL A 159 21.85 12.91 12.25
C VAL A 159 23.32 12.55 12.42
N GLU A 160 23.63 11.29 12.75
CA GLU A 160 24.99 10.78 12.89
C GLU A 160 25.74 10.79 11.54
N ASP A 161 25.14 10.23 10.48
CA ASP A 161 25.74 10.10 9.16
C ASP A 161 26.04 11.46 8.51
N CYS A 162 25.18 12.46 8.72
CA CYS A 162 25.31 13.80 8.12
C CYS A 162 25.96 14.82 9.08
N GLY A 163 26.32 14.43 10.30
CA GLY A 163 26.93 15.31 11.31
C GLY A 163 26.06 16.51 11.71
N LEU A 164 24.74 16.33 11.74
CA LEU A 164 23.79 17.41 12.03
C LEU A 164 23.67 17.67 13.53
N ASP A 165 23.29 18.89 13.92
CA ASP A 165 22.86 19.15 15.28
C ASP A 165 21.52 18.42 15.56
N PRO A 166 21.40 17.62 16.64
CA PRO A 166 20.20 16.85 16.92
C PRO A 166 18.94 17.70 17.12
N GLY A 167 19.07 18.91 17.68
CA GLY A 167 17.95 19.82 17.93
C GLY A 167 17.44 20.43 16.63
N GLU A 168 18.36 21.00 15.84
CA GLU A 168 18.02 21.59 14.53
C GLU A 168 17.47 20.54 13.56
N ALA A 169 18.04 19.34 13.55
CA ALA A 169 17.55 18.21 12.74
C ALA A 169 16.12 17.81 13.12
N MET A 170 15.82 17.75 14.42
CA MET A 170 14.49 17.43 14.92
C MET A 170 13.47 18.48 14.49
N ASP A 171 13.77 19.77 14.69
CA ASP A 171 12.86 20.86 14.33
C ASP A 171 12.63 20.92 12.81
N ALA A 172 13.69 20.76 12.02
CA ALA A 172 13.60 20.69 10.57
C ALA A 172 12.73 19.51 10.10
N LEU A 173 12.88 18.33 10.69
CA LEU A 173 12.06 17.16 10.36
C LEU A 173 10.60 17.36 10.79
N VAL A 174 10.35 17.83 12.01
CA VAL A 174 8.98 18.02 12.51
C VAL A 174 8.25 19.10 11.72
N SER A 175 8.97 20.08 11.15
CA SER A 175 8.37 21.09 10.26
C SER A 175 7.72 20.51 9.00
N GLN A 176 8.15 19.31 8.54
CA GLN A 176 7.55 18.57 7.42
C GLN A 176 6.14 18.05 7.72
N ALA A 177 5.82 17.85 9.01
CA ALA A 177 4.49 17.44 9.42
C ALA A 177 3.51 18.62 9.39
N GLY A 178 2.25 18.32 9.04
CA GLY A 178 1.15 19.29 9.14
C GLY A 178 0.92 19.70 10.59
N GLU A 179 0.40 20.92 10.80
CA GLU A 179 0.32 21.56 12.13
C GLU A 179 -0.34 20.66 13.20
N GLU A 180 -1.43 19.98 12.84
CA GLU A 180 -2.16 19.08 13.72
C GLU A 180 -1.34 17.85 14.15
N GLN A 181 -0.40 17.40 13.33
CA GLN A 181 0.40 16.20 13.58
C GLN A 181 1.76 16.48 14.23
N ARG A 182 2.26 17.72 14.18
CA ARG A 182 3.61 18.10 14.65
C ARG A 182 3.90 17.67 16.09
N ARG A 183 3.01 18.02 17.02
CA ARG A 183 3.20 17.72 18.45
C ARG A 183 3.30 16.21 18.69
N ARG A 184 2.46 15.43 18.02
CA ARG A 184 2.45 13.98 18.18
C ARG A 184 3.68 13.34 17.53
N PHE A 185 4.05 13.79 16.34
CA PHE A 185 5.24 13.30 15.64
C PHE A 185 6.52 13.59 16.43
N TYR A 186 6.68 14.80 16.98
CA TYR A 186 7.78 15.16 17.87
C TYR A 186 7.86 14.19 19.07
N ALA A 187 6.75 13.97 19.78
CA ALA A 187 6.71 13.07 20.93
C ALA A 187 7.12 11.63 20.59
N VAL A 188 6.79 11.16 19.38
CA VAL A 188 7.20 9.84 18.90
C VAL A 188 8.70 9.80 18.59
N LEU A 189 9.23 10.82 17.91
CA LEU A 189 10.66 10.88 17.55
C LEU A 189 11.57 11.02 18.78
N THR A 190 11.13 11.70 19.83
CA THR A 190 11.87 11.79 21.10
C THR A 190 11.67 10.58 22.01
N GLY A 191 10.77 9.65 21.65
CA GLY A 191 10.49 8.45 22.43
C GLY A 191 9.61 8.64 23.66
N PHE A 192 8.90 9.77 23.78
CA PHE A 192 7.89 9.99 24.82
C PHE A 192 6.57 9.22 24.57
N GLY A 193 6.50 8.48 23.46
CA GLY A 193 5.46 7.50 23.19
C GLY A 193 5.65 6.86 21.83
N ASP A 194 4.90 5.79 21.55
CA ASP A 194 4.74 5.25 20.20
C ASP A 194 3.37 5.65 19.66
N TYR A 195 3.21 5.62 18.34
CA TYR A 195 1.88 5.70 17.76
C TYR A 195 1.04 4.47 18.14
N SER A 196 -0.27 4.67 18.29
CA SER A 196 -1.26 3.59 18.35
C SER A 196 -1.63 3.10 16.93
N PRO A 197 -2.21 1.89 16.80
CA PRO A 197 -2.79 1.41 15.55
C PRO A 197 -3.81 2.36 14.91
N GLU A 198 -4.63 3.02 15.72
CA GLU A 198 -5.66 3.96 15.28
C GLU A 198 -5.04 5.25 14.74
N GLU A 199 -4.00 5.77 15.39
CA GLU A 199 -3.25 6.93 14.90
C GLU A 199 -2.54 6.61 13.58
N LEU A 200 -1.91 5.43 13.47
CA LEU A 200 -1.29 5.01 12.22
C LEU A 200 -2.29 4.76 11.10
N ARG A 201 -3.52 4.37 11.42
CA ARG A 201 -4.60 4.21 10.45
C ARG A 201 -4.96 5.54 9.79
N SER A 202 -5.01 6.64 10.54
CA SER A 202 -5.31 7.97 9.96
C SER A 202 -4.11 8.57 9.22
N LEU A 203 -2.90 8.14 9.55
CA LEU A 203 -1.65 8.55 8.89
C LEU A 203 -1.23 7.63 7.73
N TRP A 204 -2.04 6.62 7.41
CA TRP A 204 -1.80 5.71 6.30
C TRP A 204 -1.92 6.43 4.97
N LEU A 205 -1.01 6.10 4.04
CA LEU A 205 -1.05 6.54 2.65
C LEU A 205 -1.47 5.36 1.78
N GLU A 206 -0.63 4.88 0.87
CA GLU A 206 -0.84 3.64 0.13
C GLU A 206 0.42 2.78 0.18
N GLU A 207 0.36 1.53 -0.30
CA GLU A 207 1.53 0.66 -0.48
C GLU A 207 2.42 0.41 0.74
N SER A 208 1.88 0.45 1.96
CA SER A 208 2.67 0.30 3.21
C SER A 208 3.44 1.54 3.64
N LEU A 209 3.14 2.68 3.01
CA LEU A 209 3.65 3.99 3.39
C LEU A 209 2.75 4.65 4.42
N TYR A 210 3.39 5.30 5.39
CA TYR A 210 2.74 6.14 6.39
C TYR A 210 3.36 7.53 6.31
N ARG A 211 2.57 8.58 6.58
CA ARG A 211 3.02 9.97 6.58
C ARG A 211 4.32 10.19 7.38
N PRO A 212 4.48 9.66 8.62
CA PRO A 212 5.74 9.79 9.36
C PRO A 212 6.97 9.28 8.61
N GLY A 213 6.84 8.16 7.89
CA GLY A 213 7.92 7.62 7.06
C GLY A 213 8.22 8.52 5.87
N GLN A 214 7.17 9.01 5.18
CA GLN A 214 7.34 9.91 4.03
C GLN A 214 8.03 11.22 4.43
N TRP A 215 7.64 11.84 5.56
CA TRP A 215 8.29 13.04 6.07
C TRP A 215 9.78 12.81 6.36
N LEU A 216 10.10 11.67 6.98
CA LEU A 216 11.47 11.25 7.26
C LEU A 216 12.29 11.05 5.98
N ASP A 217 11.74 10.34 5.01
CA ASP A 217 12.44 10.04 3.75
C ASP A 217 12.70 11.34 2.95
N GLN A 218 11.72 12.25 2.89
CA GLN A 218 11.86 13.57 2.24
C GLN A 218 12.90 14.45 2.93
N TRP A 219 12.89 14.50 4.26
CA TRP A 219 13.87 15.24 5.03
C TRP A 219 15.28 14.64 4.91
N GLU A 220 15.41 13.31 4.96
CA GLU A 220 16.70 12.61 4.77
C GLU A 220 17.29 12.90 3.40
N GLU A 221 16.49 12.89 2.34
CA GLU A 221 16.92 13.24 0.99
C GLU A 221 17.38 14.71 0.88
N ALA A 222 16.71 15.64 1.58
CA ALA A 222 17.14 17.03 1.65
C ALA A 222 18.44 17.20 2.43
N ALA A 223 18.58 16.54 3.58
CA ALA A 223 19.77 16.59 4.42
C ALA A 223 21.01 16.06 3.69
N ARG A 224 20.89 14.92 3.00
CA ARG A 224 21.99 14.32 2.23
C ARG A 224 22.43 15.20 1.05
N ARG A 225 21.49 15.79 0.32
CA ARG A 225 21.81 16.76 -0.75
C ARG A 225 22.54 17.99 -0.21
N GLY A 226 22.14 18.47 0.97
CA GLY A 226 22.84 19.55 1.67
C GLY A 226 24.27 19.19 2.08
N SER A 227 24.49 17.97 2.60
CA SER A 227 25.83 17.50 2.98
C SER A 227 26.77 17.27 1.79
N GLU A 228 26.25 16.80 0.66
CA GLU A 228 27.04 16.58 -0.57
C GLU A 228 27.47 17.89 -1.23
N GLN A 229 26.66 18.94 -1.14
CA GLN A 229 27.01 20.27 -1.64
C GLN A 229 27.97 21.04 -0.71
N ALA A 230 28.12 20.59 0.54
CA ALA A 230 28.95 21.25 1.55
C ALA A 230 30.43 20.77 1.59
N GLY A 231 30.88 19.91 0.66
CA GLY A 231 32.30 19.51 0.57
C GLY A 231 32.85 19.49 -0.87
N PRO A 232 34.12 19.91 -1.14
CA PRO A 232 35.18 20.36 -0.23
C PRO A 232 35.70 21.78 -0.57
N ASP A 233 35.34 22.80 0.22
CA ASP A 233 35.88 24.17 0.01
C ASP A 233 36.52 24.81 1.25
N LEU A 234 36.83 24.03 2.30
CA LEU A 234 37.39 24.55 3.56
C LEU A 234 38.66 23.86 4.06
N ALA A 235 39.43 23.21 3.18
CA ALA A 235 40.76 22.66 3.54
C ALA A 235 41.95 23.53 3.10
N GLY A 236 41.72 24.75 2.59
CA GLY A 236 42.74 25.50 1.84
C GLY A 236 43.10 26.91 2.31
N GLN A 237 42.76 27.36 3.52
CA GLN A 237 43.13 28.73 3.97
C GLN A 237 43.47 28.81 5.47
N LYS A 238 44.46 28.04 5.92
CA LYS A 238 45.26 28.37 7.11
C LYS A 238 46.72 27.98 6.87
N ASN A 239 47.45 28.83 6.14
CA ASN A 239 48.89 29.06 6.32
C ASN A 239 49.35 30.11 5.32
N LYS A 240 49.34 31.38 5.74
CA LYS A 240 50.30 32.45 5.38
C LYS A 240 49.77 33.78 5.91
N ALA A 241 50.37 34.28 7.00
CA ALA A 241 50.80 35.66 7.14
C ALA A 241 51.42 35.89 8.53
N HIS A 242 52.73 36.18 8.49
CA HIS A 242 53.59 36.92 9.41
C HIS A 242 53.64 36.56 10.91
#